data_AF-A0A965L1R1-F1
#
_entry.id   AF-A0A965L1R1-F1
#
_cell.length_a   1.000
_cell.length_b   1.000
_cell.length_c   1.000
_cell.angle_alpha   90.00
_cell.angle_beta   90.00
_cell.angle_gamma   90.00
#
_symmetry.space_group_name_H-M   'P 1'
#
loop_
_entity.id
_entity.type
_entity.pdbx_description
1 polymer ?
#
loop_
_entity_poly.entity_id
_entity_poly.type
_entity_poly.pdbx_seq_one_letter_code
_entity_poly.pdbx_strand_id
1 'polypeptide(L)'
;MELNKIKFFFAIFSLFSFLVNGQKLAHSEMLGRPTANSITVQTFFDAAVDVRVQLGVNAGKYTRETSWQTFEANEPAEILIDSLLPNTKYYYRLNYRLKGKSNYVTRPEFYFQTQRPAGESFSFVVQADPHLDEQSDSALYRLCLKNQLADKPDFMVDLGDILMSDKLKSTTLGYIPRDTVTYRSHLVRSFYETATHSVPLFISMGNHEGESGWNITQTNPVNNIANWNTIDRKKYFLNPYPYT
;
A
#
# COMPACT_ATOMS: atom_id res chain seq x y z
N MET A 1 -35.57 26.16 65.26
CA MET A 1 -35.06 25.10 64.37
C MET A 1 -35.65 25.35 63.00
N GLU A 2 -34.97 26.12 62.16
CA GLU A 2 -35.34 26.31 60.75
C GLU A 2 -34.09 26.27 59.87
N LEU A 3 -34.24 25.56 58.76
CA LEU A 3 -33.19 25.02 57.90
C LEU A 3 -32.57 26.09 56.98
N ASN A 4 -31.24 26.11 56.91
CA ASN A 4 -30.49 26.77 55.85
C ASN A 4 -30.75 26.08 54.50
N LYS A 5 -31.29 26.83 53.52
CA LYS A 5 -31.47 26.37 52.14
C LYS A 5 -30.14 26.42 51.38
N ILE A 6 -29.54 25.25 51.13
CA ILE A 6 -28.39 25.09 50.24
C ILE A 6 -28.88 25.13 48.79
N LYS A 7 -28.37 26.07 47.99
CA LYS A 7 -28.62 26.14 46.54
C LYS A 7 -27.59 25.26 45.82
N PHE A 8 -28.03 24.15 45.23
CA PHE A 8 -27.22 23.36 44.31
C PHE A 8 -27.23 24.02 42.92
N PHE A 9 -26.06 24.43 42.44
CA PHE A 9 -25.84 24.79 41.04
C PHE A 9 -25.50 23.51 40.27
N PHE A 10 -26.40 23.06 39.39
CA PHE A 10 -26.08 22.03 38.40
C PHE A 10 -25.40 22.68 37.21
N ALA A 11 -24.08 22.49 37.08
CA ALA A 11 -23.36 22.81 35.84
C ALA A 11 -23.56 21.66 34.85
N ILE A 12 -24.35 21.90 33.80
CA ILE A 12 -24.49 20.97 32.67
C ILE A 12 -23.24 21.13 31.80
N PHE A 13 -22.30 20.19 31.89
CA PHE A 13 -21.21 20.06 30.92
C PHE A 13 -21.78 19.45 29.64
N SER A 14 -22.03 20.30 28.65
CA SER A 14 -22.37 19.84 27.30
C SER A 14 -21.09 19.31 26.64
N LEU A 15 -20.90 18.00 26.63
CA LEU A 15 -19.88 17.34 25.82
C LEU A 15 -20.24 17.52 24.35
N PHE A 16 -19.62 18.50 23.69
CA PHE A 16 -19.58 18.54 22.23
C PHE A 16 -18.65 17.43 21.75
N SER A 17 -19.23 16.28 21.39
CA SER A 17 -18.55 15.26 20.61
C SER A 17 -18.39 15.78 19.18
N PHE A 18 -17.26 16.43 18.90
CA PHE A 18 -16.84 16.66 17.53
C PHE A 18 -16.57 15.29 16.90
N LEU A 19 -17.32 14.94 15.85
CA LEU A 19 -16.92 13.88 14.94
C LEU A 19 -15.65 14.36 14.23
N VAL A 20 -14.49 13.98 14.77
CA VAL A 20 -13.22 14.11 14.07
C VAL A 20 -13.24 13.03 13.00
N ASN A 21 -13.65 13.39 11.79
CA ASN A 21 -13.38 12.56 10.61
C ASN A 21 -11.86 12.56 10.41
N GLY A 22 -11.18 11.60 11.03
CA GLY A 22 -9.77 11.37 10.82
C GLY A 22 -9.55 10.94 9.38
N GLN A 23 -8.54 11.52 8.73
CA GLN A 23 -8.08 11.07 7.42
C GLN A 23 -7.74 9.58 7.49
N LYS A 24 -8.35 8.75 6.64
CA LYS A 24 -8.03 7.33 6.59
C LYS A 24 -7.01 7.08 5.48
N LEU A 25 -5.79 6.75 5.90
CA LEU A 25 -4.87 6.03 5.04
C LEU A 25 -5.53 4.68 4.71
N ALA A 26 -5.96 4.52 3.46
CA ALA A 26 -6.68 3.34 3.00
C ALA A 26 -5.71 2.17 2.79
N HIS A 27 -4.53 2.47 2.27
CA HIS A 27 -3.41 1.55 2.06
C HIS A 27 -2.11 2.26 2.38
N SER A 28 -1.27 1.62 3.19
CA SER A 28 0.01 2.17 3.60
C SER A 28 1.08 2.04 2.51
N GLU A 29 2.29 2.47 2.86
CA GLU A 29 3.43 2.58 1.96
C GLU A 29 3.79 1.22 1.35
N MET A 30 3.83 1.17 0.01
CA MET A 30 4.46 0.09 -0.76
C MET A 30 5.54 0.70 -1.63
N LEU A 31 6.72 0.12 -1.56
CA LEU A 31 7.85 0.44 -2.41
C LEU A 31 7.86 -0.43 -3.66
N GLY A 32 8.17 0.18 -4.79
CA GLY A 32 8.34 -0.53 -6.05
C GLY A 32 9.18 0.27 -7.03
N ARG A 33 9.46 -0.37 -8.17
CA ARG A 33 10.29 0.19 -9.25
C ARG A 33 11.65 0.75 -8.75
N PRO A 34 12.39 0.05 -7.86
CA PRO A 34 13.69 0.53 -7.43
C PRO A 34 14.69 0.47 -8.59
N THR A 35 15.58 1.46 -8.64
CA THR A 35 16.73 1.52 -9.55
C THR A 35 17.99 1.85 -8.77
N ALA A 36 19.11 2.08 -9.47
CA ALA A 36 20.30 2.64 -8.87
C ALA A 36 20.08 4.06 -8.31
N ASN A 37 19.12 4.82 -8.85
CA ASN A 37 18.99 6.26 -8.56
C ASN A 37 17.57 6.73 -8.24
N SER A 38 16.61 5.81 -8.18
CA SER A 38 15.21 6.14 -7.90
C SER A 38 14.44 4.99 -7.27
N ILE A 39 13.32 5.33 -6.65
CA ILE A 39 12.30 4.39 -6.17
C ILE A 39 10.94 5.09 -6.13
N THR A 40 9.84 4.34 -6.20
CA THR A 40 8.48 4.89 -6.03
C THR A 40 7.87 4.41 -4.71
N VAL A 41 7.29 5.33 -3.94
CA VAL A 41 6.39 5.02 -2.81
C VAL A 41 4.95 5.19 -3.30
N GLN A 42 4.11 4.16 -3.17
CA GLN A 42 2.67 4.24 -3.43
C GLN A 42 1.88 4.10 -2.13
N THR A 43 0.89 4.97 -1.94
CA THR A 43 -0.09 4.95 -0.84
C THR A 43 -1.50 5.24 -1.37
N PHE A 44 -2.54 4.98 -0.57
CA PHE A 44 -3.92 5.38 -0.91
C PHE A 44 -4.60 6.06 0.27
N PHE A 45 -5.47 7.01 -0.05
CA PHE A 45 -6.24 7.79 0.92
C PHE A 45 -7.71 7.81 0.54
N ASP A 46 -8.60 7.88 1.53
CA ASP A 46 -10.05 8.00 1.32
C ASP A 46 -10.52 9.43 1.02
N ALA A 47 -9.59 10.39 1.02
CA ALA A 47 -9.83 11.81 0.74
C ALA A 47 -8.72 12.38 -0.16
N ALA A 48 -8.97 13.51 -0.79
CA ALA A 48 -7.95 14.23 -1.55
C ALA A 48 -6.89 14.84 -0.63
N VAL A 49 -5.62 14.63 -0.96
CA VAL A 49 -4.47 14.90 -0.08
C VAL A 49 -3.31 15.55 -0.82
N ASP A 50 -2.49 16.32 -0.10
CA ASP A 50 -1.12 16.60 -0.51
C ASP A 50 -0.17 15.64 0.21
N VAL A 51 0.81 15.10 -0.50
CA VAL A 51 1.80 14.14 0.02
C VAL A 51 3.21 14.62 -0.32
N ARG A 52 4.15 14.42 0.60
CA ARG A 52 5.59 14.55 0.36
C ARG A 52 6.38 13.47 1.09
N VAL A 53 7.59 13.18 0.63
CA VAL A 53 8.52 12.29 1.32
C VAL A 53 9.72 13.06 1.82
N GLN A 54 10.11 12.82 3.07
CA GLN A 54 11.36 13.26 3.67
C GLN A 54 12.32 12.08 3.73
N LEU A 55 13.59 12.29 3.39
CA LEU A 55 14.59 11.22 3.36
C LEU A 55 16.01 11.67 3.67
N GLY A 56 16.84 10.72 4.09
CA GLY A 56 18.28 10.89 4.30
C GLY A 56 18.99 9.54 4.46
N VAL A 57 20.31 9.56 4.61
CA VAL A 57 21.14 8.34 4.74
C VAL A 57 21.38 7.92 6.19
N ASN A 58 20.85 8.69 7.15
CA ASN A 58 20.94 8.42 8.58
C ASN A 58 19.54 8.39 9.19
N ALA A 59 19.25 7.39 10.00
CA ALA A 59 17.98 7.27 10.72
C ALA A 59 17.68 8.54 11.54
N GLY A 60 16.44 9.02 11.47
CA GLY A 60 15.96 10.24 12.12
C GLY A 60 16.49 11.55 11.54
N LYS A 61 17.33 11.52 10.50
CA LYS A 61 17.92 12.72 9.86
C LYS A 61 17.55 12.80 8.39
N TYR A 62 16.57 13.64 8.08
CA TYR A 62 16.09 13.84 6.71
C TYR A 62 16.70 15.10 6.11
N THR A 63 17.68 14.91 5.21
CA THR A 63 18.43 16.00 4.57
C THR A 63 17.82 16.45 3.25
N ARG A 64 16.85 15.69 2.73
CA ARG A 64 16.12 16.00 1.50
C ARG A 64 14.62 15.80 1.71
N GLU A 65 13.82 16.53 0.96
CA GLU A 65 12.40 16.29 0.83
C GLU A 65 11.92 16.50 -0.60
N THR A 66 10.88 15.76 -1.00
CA THR A 66 10.19 16.02 -2.25
C THR A 66 9.29 17.24 -2.12
N SER A 67 8.88 17.83 -3.25
CA SER A 67 7.77 18.76 -3.25
C SER A 67 6.48 18.08 -2.77
N TRP A 68 5.55 18.89 -2.28
CA TRP A 68 4.17 18.46 -2.05
C TRP A 68 3.51 18.18 -3.40
N GLN A 69 2.87 17.02 -3.52
CA GLN A 69 2.10 16.60 -4.69
C GLN A 69 0.66 16.28 -4.27
N THR A 70 -0.31 16.70 -5.06
CA THR A 70 -1.73 16.52 -4.76
C THR A 70 -2.27 15.26 -5.45
N PHE A 71 -3.02 14.46 -4.69
CA PHE A 71 -3.69 13.25 -5.18
C PHE A 71 -5.17 13.28 -4.78
N GLU A 72 -6.02 12.73 -5.65
CA GLU A 72 -7.45 12.61 -5.41
C GLU A 72 -7.78 11.38 -4.55
N ALA A 73 -8.97 11.38 -3.94
CA ALA A 73 -9.42 10.28 -3.10
C ALA A 73 -9.49 8.96 -3.89
N ASN A 74 -9.05 7.86 -3.27
CA ASN A 74 -9.05 6.50 -3.82
C ASN A 74 -8.22 6.30 -5.11
N GLU A 75 -7.38 7.27 -5.46
CA GLU A 75 -6.37 7.16 -6.50
C GLU A 75 -4.98 6.89 -5.89
N PRO A 76 -4.07 6.21 -6.63
CA PRO A 76 -2.74 5.92 -6.11
C PRO A 76 -1.95 7.22 -5.92
N ALA A 77 -1.52 7.48 -4.69
CA ALA A 77 -0.56 8.51 -4.37
C ALA A 77 0.86 7.97 -4.56
N GLU A 78 1.38 8.12 -5.77
CA GLU A 78 2.72 7.69 -6.18
C GLU A 78 3.71 8.85 -6.12
N ILE A 79 4.68 8.78 -5.21
CA ILE A 79 5.79 9.71 -5.14
C ILE A 79 7.03 9.02 -5.70
N LEU A 80 7.51 9.50 -6.85
CA LEU A 80 8.84 9.18 -7.35
C LEU A 80 9.88 9.91 -6.48
N ILE A 81 10.82 9.14 -5.95
CA ILE A 81 11.98 9.63 -5.22
C ILE A 81 13.18 9.36 -6.12
N ASP A 82 13.73 10.39 -6.75
CA ASP A 82 14.83 10.31 -7.73
C ASP A 82 16.14 10.92 -7.19
N SER A 83 17.13 11.09 -8.05
CA SER A 83 18.46 11.64 -7.69
C SER A 83 19.06 10.97 -6.44
N LEU A 84 18.83 9.67 -6.29
CA LEU A 84 19.40 8.87 -5.21
C LEU A 84 20.82 8.45 -5.59
N LEU A 85 21.66 8.27 -4.58
CA LEU A 85 22.95 7.64 -4.74
C LEU A 85 22.75 6.13 -4.93
N PRO A 86 23.52 5.49 -5.83
CA PRO A 86 23.52 4.03 -5.97
C PRO A 86 24.06 3.36 -4.71
N ASN A 87 23.74 2.08 -4.53
CA ASN A 87 24.20 1.26 -3.42
C ASN A 87 24.06 1.91 -2.03
N THR A 88 22.99 2.66 -1.81
CA THR A 88 22.82 3.48 -0.61
C THR A 88 21.54 3.10 0.13
N LYS A 89 21.68 2.92 1.45
CA LYS A 89 20.53 2.79 2.33
C LYS A 89 19.96 4.16 2.65
N TYR A 90 18.69 4.35 2.34
CA TYR A 90 17.94 5.56 2.68
C TYR A 90 16.92 5.26 3.78
N TYR A 91 16.79 6.19 4.72
CA TYR A 91 15.69 6.26 5.67
C TYR A 91 14.73 7.33 5.19
N TYR A 92 13.43 7.01 5.20
CA TYR A 92 12.41 7.91 4.69
C TYR A 92 11.17 7.89 5.58
N ARG A 93 10.39 8.97 5.52
CA ARG A 93 9.05 9.04 6.09
C ARG A 93 8.14 9.85 5.19
N LEU A 94 6.88 9.44 5.13
CA LEU A 94 5.85 10.13 4.37
C LEU A 94 5.16 11.17 5.26
N ASN A 95 4.90 12.35 4.69
CA ASN A 95 4.05 13.35 5.30
C ASN A 95 2.86 13.60 4.39
N TYR A 96 1.67 13.71 4.97
CA TYR A 96 0.46 13.99 4.20
C TYR A 96 -0.43 15.01 4.90
N ARG A 97 -1.28 15.69 4.15
CA ARG A 97 -2.32 16.58 4.66
C ARG A 97 -3.53 16.55 3.73
N LEU A 98 -4.70 16.92 4.21
CA LEU A 98 -5.83 17.19 3.32
C LEU A 98 -5.46 18.30 2.33
N LYS A 99 -5.93 18.15 1.08
CA LYS A 99 -5.66 19.10 -0.01
C LYS A 99 -5.90 20.55 0.45
N GLY A 100 -4.85 21.38 0.34
CA GLY A 100 -4.91 22.80 0.69
C GLY A 100 -4.91 23.12 2.19
N LYS A 101 -4.68 22.15 3.09
CA LYS A 101 -4.49 22.39 4.53
C LYS A 101 -3.02 22.60 4.87
N SER A 102 -2.73 23.19 6.02
CA SER A 102 -1.36 23.43 6.52
C SER A 102 -0.88 22.30 7.43
N ASN A 103 -1.72 21.87 8.37
CA ASN A 103 -1.40 20.79 9.30
C ASN A 103 -1.29 19.46 8.56
N TYR A 104 -0.19 18.75 8.81
CA TYR A 104 0.10 17.48 8.19
C TYR A 104 0.37 16.39 9.25
N VAL A 105 0.14 15.15 8.87
CA VAL A 105 0.48 13.96 9.64
C VAL A 105 1.82 13.43 9.13
N THR A 106 2.68 13.04 10.06
CA THR A 106 3.95 12.36 9.78
C THR A 106 3.81 10.88 10.04
N ARG A 107 4.12 10.05 9.04
CA ARG A 107 4.15 8.60 9.12
C ARG A 107 5.42 8.10 9.83
N PRO A 108 5.44 6.84 10.30
CA PRO A 108 6.66 6.22 10.81
C PRO A 108 7.84 6.32 9.83
N GLU A 109 9.05 6.23 10.36
CA GLU A 109 10.25 6.06 9.54
C GLU A 109 10.37 4.62 9.05
N PHE A 110 10.67 4.48 7.76
CA PHE A 110 11.03 3.23 7.10
C PHE A 110 12.36 3.40 6.37
N TYR A 111 12.83 2.35 5.69
CA TYR A 111 14.09 2.41 4.94
C TYR A 111 14.00 1.61 3.66
N PHE A 112 14.90 1.88 2.72
CA PHE A 112 15.10 1.02 1.55
C PHE A 112 16.57 1.07 1.10
N GLN A 113 16.95 0.17 0.21
CA GLN A 113 18.27 0.09 -0.40
C GLN A 113 18.16 0.38 -1.90
N THR A 114 18.95 1.32 -2.42
CA THR A 114 19.08 1.47 -3.88
C THR A 114 19.94 0.35 -4.46
N GLN A 115 19.75 0.06 -5.76
CA GLN A 115 20.37 -1.08 -6.44
C GLN A 115 21.87 -1.21 -6.12
N ARG A 116 22.27 -2.43 -5.73
CA ARG A 116 23.68 -2.79 -5.55
C ARG A 116 24.37 -2.94 -6.92
N PRO A 117 25.62 -2.50 -7.07
CA PRO A 117 26.35 -2.62 -8.33
C PRO A 117 26.72 -4.09 -8.59
N ALA A 118 27.07 -4.41 -9.84
CA ALA A 118 27.52 -5.74 -10.21
C ALA A 118 28.76 -6.15 -9.39
N GLY A 119 28.78 -7.39 -8.91
CA GLY A 119 29.85 -7.94 -8.07
C GLY A 119 29.63 -7.76 -6.57
N GLU A 120 28.67 -6.92 -6.13
CA GLU A 120 28.30 -6.79 -4.73
C GLU A 120 27.27 -7.86 -4.31
N SER A 121 27.36 -8.30 -3.06
CA SER A 121 26.39 -9.23 -2.49
C SER A 121 25.08 -8.53 -2.15
N PHE A 122 23.95 -9.16 -2.48
CA PHE A 122 22.60 -8.72 -2.13
C PHE A 122 21.80 -9.89 -1.53
N SER A 123 20.72 -9.57 -0.83
CA SER A 123 19.74 -10.57 -0.38
C SER A 123 18.35 -10.20 -0.87
N PHE A 124 17.53 -11.21 -1.12
CA PHE A 124 16.16 -11.00 -1.59
C PHE A 124 15.27 -12.14 -1.09
N VAL A 125 13.97 -11.87 -1.05
CA VAL A 125 12.94 -12.87 -0.75
C VAL A 125 12.33 -13.37 -2.04
N VAL A 126 12.07 -14.67 -2.12
CA VAL A 126 11.19 -15.28 -3.11
C VAL A 126 10.00 -15.87 -2.37
N GLN A 127 8.79 -15.52 -2.80
CA GLN A 127 7.56 -16.19 -2.39
C GLN A 127 6.70 -16.46 -3.62
N ALA A 128 5.69 -17.31 -3.45
CA ALA A 128 4.73 -17.66 -4.49
C ALA A 128 3.44 -18.16 -3.83
N ASP A 129 2.35 -18.13 -4.58
CA ASP A 129 1.10 -18.81 -4.22
C ASP A 129 0.59 -18.44 -2.80
N PRO A 130 0.59 -17.15 -2.39
CA PRO A 130 0.07 -16.81 -1.06
C PRO A 130 -1.40 -17.16 -0.92
N HIS A 131 -2.14 -17.25 -2.05
CA HIS A 131 -3.53 -17.66 -2.25
C HIS A 131 -4.60 -16.96 -1.41
N LEU A 132 -4.41 -16.81 -0.10
CA LEU A 132 -5.33 -16.18 0.84
C LEU A 132 -6.77 -16.71 0.71
N ASP A 133 -6.89 -18.02 0.55
CA ASP A 133 -8.15 -18.76 0.44
C ASP A 133 -8.60 -19.33 1.79
N GLU A 134 -9.62 -20.17 1.81
CA GLU A 134 -10.14 -20.79 3.03
C GLU A 134 -9.14 -21.72 3.75
N GLN A 135 -8.09 -22.17 3.07
CA GLN A 135 -7.06 -23.04 3.65
C GLN A 135 -5.91 -22.22 4.27
N SER A 136 -5.90 -20.90 4.04
CA SER A 136 -4.84 -19.99 4.45
C SER A 136 -5.03 -19.50 5.89
N ASP A 137 -3.99 -19.60 6.71
CA ASP A 137 -3.94 -18.92 8.02
C ASP A 137 -3.36 -17.50 7.85
N SER A 138 -4.24 -16.51 8.00
CA SER A 138 -3.89 -15.09 7.87
C SER A 138 -2.88 -14.61 8.93
N ALA A 139 -2.94 -15.13 10.16
CA ALA A 139 -1.99 -14.75 11.20
C ALA A 139 -0.60 -15.33 10.91
N LEU A 140 -0.55 -16.59 10.48
CA LEU A 140 0.68 -17.24 10.07
C LEU A 140 1.31 -16.56 8.86
N TYR A 141 0.52 -16.17 7.86
CA TYR A 141 1.08 -15.48 6.70
C TYR A 141 1.61 -14.08 7.06
N ARG A 142 0.91 -13.32 7.91
CA ARG A 142 1.46 -12.04 8.44
C ARG A 142 2.74 -12.25 9.24
N LEU A 143 2.85 -13.35 10.00
CA LEU A 143 4.09 -13.68 10.71
C LEU A 143 5.23 -14.00 9.73
N CYS A 144 4.95 -14.77 8.66
CA CYS A 144 5.89 -15.03 7.58
C CYS A 144 6.43 -13.73 6.97
N LEU A 145 5.55 -12.80 6.59
CA LEU A 145 5.93 -11.49 6.04
C LEU A 145 6.77 -10.66 7.02
N LYS A 146 6.48 -10.72 8.33
CA LYS A 146 7.30 -10.07 9.36
C LYS A 146 8.69 -10.69 9.47
N ASN A 147 8.80 -12.01 9.37
CA ASN A 147 10.09 -12.70 9.38
C ASN A 147 10.92 -12.33 8.14
N GLN A 148 10.29 -12.34 6.96
CA GLN A 148 10.90 -11.87 5.71
C GLN A 148 11.40 -10.42 5.82
N LEU A 149 10.62 -9.52 6.44
CA LEU A 149 11.08 -8.15 6.72
C LEU A 149 12.26 -8.12 7.70
N ALA A 150 12.26 -8.97 8.74
CA ALA A 150 13.30 -9.03 9.76
C ALA A 150 14.66 -9.49 9.20
N ASP A 151 14.67 -10.25 8.11
CA ASP A 151 15.87 -10.63 7.36
C ASP A 151 16.51 -9.45 6.61
N LYS A 152 15.79 -8.32 6.51
CA LYS A 152 16.23 -7.07 5.86
C LYS A 152 16.71 -7.29 4.42
N PRO A 153 15.91 -7.96 3.56
CA PRO A 153 16.25 -8.15 2.15
C PRO A 153 16.31 -6.82 1.41
N ASP A 154 17.06 -6.77 0.32
CA ASP A 154 17.14 -5.61 -0.56
C ASP A 154 15.86 -5.45 -1.40
N PHE A 155 15.18 -6.55 -1.74
CA PHE A 155 13.89 -6.58 -2.44
C PHE A 155 13.18 -7.93 -2.27
N MET A 156 11.93 -8.02 -2.74
CA MET A 156 11.11 -9.23 -2.75
C MET A 156 10.57 -9.49 -4.15
N VAL A 157 10.58 -10.76 -4.55
CA VAL A 157 9.93 -11.26 -5.76
C VAL A 157 8.80 -12.20 -5.35
N ASP A 158 7.59 -11.87 -5.77
CA ASP A 158 6.42 -12.76 -5.70
C ASP A 158 6.17 -13.37 -7.07
N LEU A 159 6.10 -14.70 -7.13
CA LEU A 159 6.00 -15.45 -8.38
C LEU A 159 4.56 -15.58 -8.93
N GLY A 160 3.56 -15.04 -8.24
CA GLY A 160 2.18 -14.96 -8.75
C GLY A 160 1.18 -15.78 -7.95
N ASP A 161 -0.01 -15.94 -8.52
CA ASP A 161 -1.20 -16.50 -7.87
C ASP A 161 -1.57 -15.74 -6.57
N ILE A 162 -1.49 -14.42 -6.66
CA ILE A 162 -1.70 -13.52 -5.51
C ILE A 162 -3.18 -13.13 -5.41
N LEU A 163 -3.86 -12.91 -6.54
CA LEU A 163 -5.23 -12.40 -6.54
C LEU A 163 -6.28 -13.51 -6.38
N MET A 164 -6.07 -14.71 -6.95
CA MET A 164 -6.99 -15.86 -6.90
C MET A 164 -8.44 -15.53 -7.28
N SER A 165 -8.67 -14.44 -8.01
CA SER A 165 -10.02 -13.92 -8.26
C SER A 165 -10.82 -14.84 -9.18
N ASP A 166 -10.14 -15.59 -10.05
CA ASP A 166 -10.70 -16.59 -10.98
C ASP A 166 -11.38 -17.77 -10.25
N LYS A 167 -11.03 -18.03 -9.00
CA LYS A 167 -11.67 -19.06 -8.16
C LYS A 167 -12.95 -18.59 -7.47
N LEU A 168 -13.26 -17.30 -7.49
CA LEU A 168 -14.29 -16.70 -6.64
C LEU A 168 -15.60 -16.42 -7.39
N LYS A 169 -16.04 -17.40 -8.17
CA LYS A 169 -17.32 -17.35 -8.88
C LYS A 169 -18.47 -17.35 -7.88
N SER A 170 -19.34 -16.34 -7.95
CA SER A 170 -20.53 -16.29 -7.11
C SER A 170 -21.48 -17.43 -7.47
N THR A 171 -21.92 -18.19 -6.47
CA THR A 171 -22.92 -19.27 -6.62
C THR A 171 -24.29 -18.72 -7.02
N THR A 172 -24.62 -17.51 -6.60
CA THR A 172 -25.90 -16.86 -6.91
C THR A 172 -25.90 -16.19 -8.29
N LEU A 173 -24.81 -15.49 -8.63
CA LEU A 173 -24.73 -14.72 -9.88
C LEU A 173 -24.23 -15.55 -11.06
N GLY A 174 -23.50 -16.64 -10.81
CA GLY A 174 -22.95 -17.48 -11.86
C GLY A 174 -21.79 -16.84 -12.64
N TYR A 175 -21.18 -15.78 -12.11
CA TYR A 175 -19.97 -15.14 -12.62
C TYR A 175 -19.17 -14.52 -11.46
N ILE A 176 -17.98 -13.97 -11.76
CA ILE A 176 -17.13 -13.27 -10.78
C ILE A 176 -17.47 -11.78 -10.82
N PRO A 177 -18.02 -11.20 -9.73
CA PRO A 177 -18.35 -9.78 -9.70
C PRO A 177 -17.12 -8.86 -9.69
N ARG A 178 -17.27 -7.64 -10.23
CA ARG A 178 -16.20 -6.64 -10.28
C ARG A 178 -15.72 -6.21 -8.88
N ASP A 179 -16.61 -6.13 -7.91
CA ASP A 179 -16.30 -5.84 -6.51
C ASP A 179 -15.47 -6.95 -5.85
N THR A 180 -15.70 -8.22 -6.20
CA THR A 180 -14.84 -9.33 -5.74
C THR A 180 -13.39 -9.16 -6.18
N VAL A 181 -13.15 -8.73 -7.44
CA VAL A 181 -11.79 -8.47 -7.95
C VAL A 181 -11.10 -7.37 -7.14
N THR A 182 -11.77 -6.23 -6.94
CA THR A 182 -11.22 -5.14 -6.12
C THR A 182 -10.99 -5.56 -4.68
N TYR A 183 -11.94 -6.30 -4.08
CA TYR A 183 -11.78 -6.82 -2.73
C TYR A 183 -10.50 -7.63 -2.60
N ARG A 184 -10.21 -8.51 -3.57
CA ARG A 184 -8.98 -9.32 -3.58
C ARG A 184 -7.72 -8.47 -3.69
N SER A 185 -7.72 -7.42 -4.52
CA SER A 185 -6.60 -6.48 -4.57
C SER A 185 -6.39 -5.77 -3.23
N HIS A 186 -7.45 -5.31 -2.56
CA HIS A 186 -7.34 -4.70 -1.22
C HIS A 186 -6.83 -5.71 -0.17
N LEU A 187 -7.33 -6.95 -0.21
CA LEU A 187 -6.95 -7.99 0.72
C LEU A 187 -5.45 -8.24 0.63
N VAL A 188 -4.94 -8.60 -0.56
CA VAL A 188 -3.53 -8.90 -0.80
C VAL A 188 -2.64 -7.70 -0.46
N ARG A 189 -3.06 -6.50 -0.89
CA ARG A 189 -2.37 -5.25 -0.57
C ARG A 189 -2.16 -5.08 0.94
N SER A 190 -3.19 -5.35 1.75
CA SER A 190 -3.12 -5.23 3.22
C SER A 190 -2.14 -6.21 3.90
N PHE A 191 -1.79 -7.32 3.23
CA PHE A 191 -0.76 -8.24 3.71
C PHE A 191 0.61 -7.72 3.31
N TYR A 192 0.84 -7.40 2.04
CA TYR A 192 2.13 -6.92 1.55
C TYR A 192 2.61 -5.65 2.23
N GLU A 193 1.69 -4.78 2.67
CA GLU A 193 2.01 -3.61 3.50
C GLU A 193 2.79 -3.92 4.77
N THR A 194 2.76 -5.18 5.24
CA THR A 194 3.55 -5.65 6.39
C THR A 194 5.06 -5.54 6.17
N ALA A 195 5.54 -5.65 4.92
CA ALA A 195 6.97 -5.64 4.59
C ALA A 195 7.35 -4.59 3.54
N THR A 196 6.42 -4.27 2.63
CA THR A 196 6.73 -3.49 1.43
C THR A 196 6.90 -1.99 1.66
N HIS A 197 6.65 -1.50 2.88
CA HIS A 197 7.10 -0.17 3.29
C HIS A 197 8.64 -0.07 3.32
N SER A 198 9.36 -1.21 3.41
CA SER A 198 10.83 -1.25 3.42
C SER A 198 11.45 -2.19 2.38
N VAL A 199 10.70 -3.17 1.90
CA VAL A 199 11.18 -4.18 0.93
C VAL A 199 10.48 -3.95 -0.41
N PRO A 200 11.15 -3.39 -1.42
CA PRO A 200 10.55 -3.17 -2.73
C PRO A 200 10.04 -4.46 -3.35
N LEU A 201 8.82 -4.43 -3.89
CA LEU A 201 8.13 -5.61 -4.41
C LEU A 201 8.20 -5.69 -5.93
N PHE A 202 8.49 -6.89 -6.44
CA PHE A 202 8.33 -7.29 -7.83
C PHE A 202 7.36 -8.46 -7.91
N ILE A 203 6.39 -8.40 -8.83
CA ILE A 203 5.35 -9.44 -8.98
C ILE A 203 5.41 -10.00 -10.40
N SER A 204 5.49 -11.33 -10.56
CA SER A 204 5.11 -11.99 -11.81
C SER A 204 3.65 -12.43 -11.80
N MET A 205 3.10 -12.65 -12.98
CA MET A 205 1.76 -13.19 -13.13
C MET A 205 1.83 -14.72 -13.17
N GLY A 206 1.00 -15.37 -12.37
CA GLY A 206 0.66 -16.77 -12.44
C GLY A 206 -0.66 -17.00 -13.20
N ASN A 207 -1.21 -18.20 -13.04
CA ASN A 207 -2.43 -18.62 -13.72
C ASN A 207 -3.72 -18.17 -13.00
N HIS A 208 -3.64 -17.80 -11.72
CA HIS A 208 -4.79 -17.42 -10.89
C HIS A 208 -4.95 -15.90 -10.69
N GLU A 209 -4.18 -15.08 -11.41
CA GLU A 209 -4.47 -13.64 -11.53
C GLU A 209 -5.81 -13.36 -12.21
N GLY A 210 -6.37 -14.33 -12.95
CA GLY A 210 -7.62 -14.16 -13.68
C GLY A 210 -7.50 -13.32 -14.95
N GLU A 211 -6.27 -13.06 -15.41
CA GLU A 211 -5.95 -12.24 -16.59
C GLU A 211 -5.81 -13.03 -17.90
N SER A 212 -6.25 -14.29 -17.91
CA SER A 212 -6.15 -15.14 -19.10
C SER A 212 -6.99 -14.60 -20.27
N GLY A 213 -6.40 -14.61 -21.47
CA GLY A 213 -7.03 -14.03 -22.67
C GLY A 213 -8.36 -14.67 -23.09
N TRP A 214 -8.62 -15.94 -22.74
CA TRP A 214 -9.90 -16.59 -23.03
C TRP A 214 -11.07 -16.05 -22.21
N ASN A 215 -10.81 -15.24 -21.17
CA ASN A 215 -11.86 -14.50 -20.45
C ASN A 215 -12.34 -13.27 -21.22
N ILE A 216 -11.66 -12.88 -22.30
CA ILE A 216 -12.03 -11.76 -23.17
C ILE A 216 -12.85 -12.32 -24.34
N THR A 217 -14.13 -11.96 -24.42
CA THR A 217 -15.02 -12.36 -25.52
C THR A 217 -15.39 -11.16 -26.38
N GLN A 218 -15.76 -11.40 -27.65
CA GLN A 218 -16.25 -10.34 -28.54
C GLN A 218 -17.52 -9.67 -28.01
N THR A 219 -18.36 -10.41 -27.30
CA THR A 219 -19.61 -9.91 -26.70
C THR A 219 -19.40 -9.16 -25.39
N ASN A 220 -18.24 -9.32 -24.74
CA ASN A 220 -17.90 -8.62 -23.52
C ASN A 220 -16.39 -8.27 -23.46
N PRO A 221 -15.93 -7.38 -24.34
CA PRO A 221 -14.49 -7.11 -24.49
C PRO A 221 -13.92 -6.25 -23.37
N VAL A 222 -14.76 -5.60 -22.55
CA VAL A 222 -14.34 -4.64 -21.49
C VAL A 222 -14.78 -5.10 -20.10
N ASN A 223 -16.01 -5.57 -19.93
CA ASN A 223 -16.60 -5.90 -18.62
C ASN A 223 -16.38 -7.37 -18.23
N ASN A 224 -15.12 -7.80 -18.22
CA ASN A 224 -14.74 -9.17 -17.88
C ASN A 224 -13.62 -9.19 -16.82
N ILE A 225 -13.45 -10.35 -16.20
CA ILE A 225 -12.52 -10.55 -15.09
C ILE A 225 -11.06 -10.26 -15.49
N ALA A 226 -10.65 -10.54 -16.73
CA ALA A 226 -9.28 -10.30 -17.17
C ALA A 226 -8.94 -8.81 -17.21
N ASN A 227 -9.83 -8.00 -17.76
CA ASN A 227 -9.63 -6.55 -17.77
C ASN A 227 -9.70 -5.95 -16.37
N TRP A 228 -10.64 -6.39 -15.54
CA TRP A 228 -10.78 -5.88 -14.18
C TRP A 228 -9.57 -6.21 -13.31
N ASN A 229 -9.05 -7.43 -13.37
CA ASN A 229 -7.81 -7.79 -12.69
C ASN A 229 -6.63 -6.98 -13.21
N THR A 230 -6.52 -6.81 -14.54
CA THR A 230 -5.44 -6.00 -15.13
C THR A 230 -5.48 -4.56 -14.61
N ILE A 231 -6.66 -3.93 -14.57
CA ILE A 231 -6.85 -2.56 -14.08
C ILE A 231 -6.48 -2.48 -12.60
N ASP A 232 -7.03 -3.36 -11.78
CA ASP A 232 -6.82 -3.30 -10.33
C ASP A 232 -5.39 -3.67 -9.95
N ARG A 233 -4.79 -4.67 -10.59
CA ARG A 233 -3.38 -5.02 -10.39
C ARG A 233 -2.47 -3.84 -10.71
N LYS A 234 -2.68 -3.18 -11.86
CA LYS A 234 -1.91 -1.98 -12.24
C LYS A 234 -2.15 -0.80 -11.30
N LYS A 235 -3.35 -0.68 -10.72
CA LYS A 235 -3.68 0.37 -9.76
C LYS A 235 -3.00 0.13 -8.40
N TYR A 236 -3.13 -1.07 -7.83
CA TYR A 236 -2.76 -1.35 -6.44
C TYR A 236 -1.36 -1.91 -6.22
N PHE A 237 -0.62 -2.26 -7.28
CA PHE A 237 0.72 -2.86 -7.17
C PHE A 237 1.73 -2.21 -8.13
N LEU A 238 2.87 -1.81 -7.60
CA LEU A 238 3.94 -1.07 -8.30
C LEU A 238 4.89 -1.99 -9.10
N ASN A 239 4.37 -2.68 -10.12
CA ASN A 239 5.26 -3.42 -11.01
C ASN A 239 6.12 -2.48 -11.88
N PRO A 240 7.31 -2.95 -12.32
CA PRO A 240 8.13 -2.23 -13.30
C PRO A 240 7.33 -1.94 -14.59
N TYR A 241 7.55 -0.77 -15.17
CA TYR A 241 7.16 -0.51 -16.55
C TYR A 241 8.39 -0.68 -17.45
N PRO A 242 8.22 -1.18 -18.68
CA PRO A 242 9.30 -1.09 -19.66
C PRO A 242 9.69 0.38 -19.81
N TYR A 243 10.98 0.69 -19.66
CA TYR A 243 11.49 2.01 -20.01
C TYR A 243 11.24 2.22 -21.50
N THR A 244 10.51 3.28 -21.84
CA THR A 244 10.41 3.78 -23.22
C THR A 244 11.68 4.50 -23.61
#